data_AF-A0A928AQJ1-F1
#
_entry.id   AF-A0A928AQJ1-F1
#
_cell.length_a   1.000
_cell.length_b   1.000
_cell.length_c   1.000
_cell.angle_alpha   90.00
_cell.angle_beta   90.00
_cell.angle_gamma   90.00
#
_symmetry.space_group_name_H-M   'P 1'
#
loop_
_entity.id
_entity.type
_entity.pdbx_description
1 polymer ?
#
loop_
_entity_poly.entity_id
_entity_poly.type
_entity_poly.pdbx_seq_one_letter_code
_entity_poly.pdbx_strand_id
1 'polypeptide(L)'
;MIAKRTKIVELTFTRQNLLYDIENYAFVEGDVMRTDNEHAKHQVFDIAQDGNIDRVNRILDLAHAECVEMMYPYTKEPCDSEEVQDNSLSVKEQYQISMLVPDDFSKSTVSLITKLVHEYMVCRVLADWMSITNPSSQSNWQSKLDSIEEQIRNHLNARCGRVRRAQTPF
;
A
#
# COMPACT_ATOMS: atom_id res chain seq x y z
N MET A 1 -1.40 23.51 -28.66
CA MET A 1 -1.55 22.60 -27.50
C MET A 1 -0.97 23.31 -26.30
N ILE A 2 -1.72 23.51 -25.22
CA ILE A 2 -1.13 24.01 -23.96
C ILE A 2 -0.43 22.81 -23.34
N ALA A 3 0.89 22.88 -23.15
CA ALA A 3 1.62 21.86 -22.40
C ALA A 3 0.97 21.73 -21.02
N LYS A 4 0.46 20.53 -20.70
CA LYS A 4 -0.09 20.24 -19.38
C LYS A 4 1.08 20.35 -18.40
N ARG A 5 1.05 21.37 -17.54
CA ARG A 5 2.06 21.50 -16.49
C ARG A 5 1.86 20.38 -15.48
N THR A 6 2.98 19.79 -15.06
CA THR A 6 3.06 18.70 -14.12
C THR A 6 3.98 19.08 -12.97
N LYS A 7 3.78 18.41 -11.83
CA LYS A 7 4.59 18.56 -10.62
C LYS A 7 4.86 17.20 -10.01
N ILE A 8 5.96 17.10 -9.26
CA ILE A 8 6.33 15.89 -8.51
C ILE A 8 5.67 15.95 -7.14
N VAL A 9 5.11 14.81 -6.73
CA VAL A 9 4.59 14.57 -5.38
C VAL A 9 5.25 13.30 -4.85
N GLU A 10 5.92 13.41 -3.71
CA GLU A 10 6.55 12.27 -3.05
C GLU A 10 5.71 11.80 -1.85
N LEU A 11 5.39 10.50 -1.84
CA LEU A 11 4.78 9.83 -0.70
C LEU A 11 5.88 9.05 0.03
N THR A 12 5.99 9.19 1.34
CA THR A 12 7.00 8.50 2.16
C THR A 12 6.33 7.72 3.28
N PHE A 13 6.70 6.45 3.40
CA PHE A 13 6.22 5.52 4.41
C PHE A 13 7.41 4.96 5.18
N THR A 14 7.56 5.38 6.43
CA THR A 14 8.65 4.89 7.28
C THR A 14 8.37 3.44 7.68
N ARG A 15 9.40 2.58 7.61
CA ARG A 15 9.29 1.18 8.05
C ARG A 15 8.84 1.08 9.50
N GLN A 16 9.32 1.97 10.37
CA GLN A 16 8.93 2.02 11.78
C GLN A 16 7.40 2.14 11.98
N ASN A 17 6.75 3.10 11.30
CA ASN A 17 5.29 3.26 11.42
C ASN A 17 4.52 2.09 10.81
N LEU A 18 5.00 1.52 9.69
CA LEU A 18 4.38 0.34 9.08
C LEU A 18 4.42 -0.85 10.05
N LEU A 19 5.59 -1.12 10.66
CA LEU A 19 5.73 -2.19 11.64
C LEU A 19 4.87 -1.97 12.87
N TYR A 20 4.82 -0.75 13.38
CA TYR A 20 3.99 -0.42 14.53
C TYR A 20 2.52 -0.81 14.29
N ASP A 21 1.94 -0.45 13.14
CA ASP A 21 0.54 -0.77 12.84
C ASP A 21 0.34 -2.27 12.54
N ILE A 22 1.31 -2.92 11.89
CA ILE A 22 1.30 -4.37 11.64
C ILE A 22 1.27 -5.14 12.97
N GLU A 23 2.17 -4.80 13.89
CA GLU A 23 2.25 -5.39 15.23
C GLU A 23 0.98 -5.10 16.04
N ASN A 24 0.49 -3.87 15.99
CA ASN A 24 -0.72 -3.48 16.72
C ASN A 24 -1.95 -4.26 16.24
N TYR A 25 -2.15 -4.38 14.93
CA TYR A 25 -3.27 -5.12 14.38
C TYR A 25 -3.17 -6.61 14.64
N ALA A 26 -1.96 -7.19 14.55
CA ALA A 26 -1.73 -8.59 14.90
C ALA A 26 -2.00 -8.85 16.39
N PHE A 27 -1.63 -7.93 17.28
CA PHE A 27 -1.96 -8.00 18.70
C PHE A 27 -3.47 -7.98 18.94
N VAL A 28 -4.21 -7.05 18.32
CA VAL A 28 -5.66 -7.01 18.46
C VAL A 28 -6.30 -8.29 17.94
N GLU A 29 -5.84 -8.79 16.79
CA GLU A 29 -6.36 -10.04 16.20
C GLU A 29 -6.17 -11.23 17.14
N GLY A 30 -4.96 -11.44 17.67
CA GLY A 30 -4.69 -12.57 18.55
C GLY A 30 -5.38 -12.47 19.93
N ASP A 31 -5.62 -11.25 20.44
CA ASP A 31 -6.33 -11.05 21.71
C ASP A 31 -7.82 -11.40 21.59
N VAL A 32 -8.45 -11.09 20.45
CA VAL A 32 -9.87 -11.41 20.21
C VAL A 32 -10.12 -12.85 19.72
N MET A 33 -9.05 -13.62 19.45
CA MET A 33 -9.17 -15.02 19.03
C MET A 33 -9.85 -15.86 20.12
N ARG A 34 -10.99 -16.47 19.75
CA ARG A 34 -11.75 -17.40 20.60
C ARG A 34 -11.10 -18.77 20.59
N THR A 35 -9.96 -18.90 21.26
CA THR A 35 -9.25 -20.16 21.44
C THR A 35 -8.63 -20.23 22.84
N ASP A 36 -8.69 -21.40 23.46
CA ASP A 36 -8.00 -21.70 24.72
C ASP A 36 -6.53 -22.09 24.47
N ASN A 37 -6.13 -22.23 23.19
CA ASN A 37 -4.75 -22.55 22.82
C ASN A 37 -3.91 -21.27 22.76
N GLU A 38 -3.23 -20.96 23.87
CA GLU A 38 -2.31 -19.82 23.97
C GLU A 38 -1.18 -19.87 22.92
N HIS A 39 -0.69 -21.06 22.53
CA HIS A 39 0.30 -21.16 21.46
C HIS A 39 -0.22 -20.62 20.12
N ALA A 40 -1.51 -20.81 19.82
CA ALA A 40 -2.10 -20.29 18.59
C ALA A 40 -2.16 -18.75 18.60
N LYS A 41 -2.39 -18.13 19.76
CA LYS A 41 -2.37 -16.66 19.90
C LYS A 41 -0.95 -16.11 19.76
N HIS A 42 0.03 -16.75 20.41
CA HIS A 42 1.43 -16.36 20.30
C HIS A 42 1.94 -16.36 18.85
N GLN A 43 1.57 -17.37 18.05
CA GLN A 43 1.92 -17.39 16.63
C GLN A 43 1.37 -16.17 15.87
N VAL A 44 0.20 -15.64 16.23
CA VAL A 44 -0.32 -14.42 15.61
C VAL A 44 0.46 -13.19 16.06
N PHE A 45 0.78 -13.08 17.35
CA PHE A 45 1.52 -11.95 17.93
C PHE A 45 2.96 -11.82 17.44
N ASP A 46 3.62 -12.93 17.16
CA ASP A 46 5.07 -12.97 16.91
C ASP A 46 5.48 -12.48 15.50
N ILE A 47 4.60 -11.78 14.78
CA ILE A 47 4.77 -11.35 13.38
C ILE A 47 6.07 -10.57 13.10
N ALA A 48 6.52 -9.76 14.06
CA ALA A 48 7.72 -8.92 13.92
C ALA A 48 8.92 -9.39 14.76
N GLN A 49 8.84 -10.59 15.35
CA GLN A 49 9.95 -11.17 16.10
C GLN A 49 11.10 -11.61 15.19
N ASP A 50 12.26 -11.84 15.81
CA ASP A 50 13.45 -12.36 15.12
C ASP A 50 13.12 -13.65 14.34
N GLY A 51 13.48 -13.69 13.07
CA GLY A 51 13.17 -14.77 12.13
C GLY A 51 11.87 -14.59 11.34
N ASN A 52 10.86 -13.91 11.90
CA ASN A 52 9.61 -13.60 11.19
C ASN A 52 9.68 -12.26 10.45
N ILE A 53 10.45 -11.31 10.99
CA ILE A 53 10.59 -9.96 10.43
C ILE A 53 11.11 -9.95 8.98
N ASP A 54 11.90 -10.94 8.57
CA ASP A 54 12.38 -11.07 7.19
C ASP A 54 11.23 -11.32 6.21
N ARG A 55 10.22 -12.08 6.63
CA ARG A 55 9.00 -12.28 5.85
C ARG A 55 8.23 -10.97 5.73
N VAL A 56 8.06 -10.25 6.84
CA VAL A 56 7.38 -8.95 6.85
C VAL A 56 8.07 -7.97 5.89
N ASN A 57 9.40 -7.88 5.94
CA ASN A 57 10.17 -7.02 5.04
C ASN A 57 9.94 -7.39 3.56
N ARG A 58 9.95 -8.69 3.21
CA ARG A 58 9.67 -9.15 1.84
C ARG A 58 8.27 -8.80 1.37
N ILE A 59 7.27 -8.97 2.23
CA ILE A 59 5.89 -8.65 1.88
C ILE A 59 5.68 -7.14 1.80
N LEU A 60 6.37 -6.33 2.60
CA LEU A 60 6.37 -4.87 2.46
C LEU A 60 7.02 -4.41 1.15
N ASP A 61 8.14 -5.03 0.74
CA ASP A 61 8.74 -4.76 -0.57
C ASP A 61 7.78 -5.08 -1.73
N LEU A 62 7.11 -6.23 -1.67
CA LEU A 62 6.09 -6.59 -2.64
C LEU A 62 4.91 -5.61 -2.62
N ALA A 63 4.38 -5.29 -1.45
CA ALA A 63 3.26 -4.36 -1.29
C ALA A 63 3.58 -2.97 -1.82
N HIS A 64 4.82 -2.51 -1.62
CA HIS A 64 5.31 -1.24 -2.18
C HIS A 64 5.34 -1.28 -3.70
N ALA A 65 5.88 -2.35 -4.30
CA ALA A 65 5.87 -2.53 -5.75
C ALA A 65 4.44 -2.60 -6.33
N GLU A 66 3.54 -3.34 -5.67
CA GLU A 66 2.11 -3.38 -6.00
C GLU A 66 1.50 -1.98 -5.99
N CYS A 67 1.82 -1.15 -5.00
CA CYS A 67 1.34 0.23 -4.92
C CYS A 67 1.89 1.12 -6.04
N VAL A 68 3.18 1.02 -6.35
CA VAL A 68 3.81 1.75 -7.46
C VAL A 68 3.11 1.40 -8.77
N GLU A 69 2.85 0.11 -9.02
CA GLU A 69 2.13 -0.36 -10.21
C GLU A 69 0.65 0.04 -10.23
N MET A 70 -0.06 0.00 -9.10
CA MET A 70 -1.44 0.52 -9.02
C MET A 70 -1.53 2.00 -9.41
N MET A 71 -0.45 2.76 -9.18
CA MET A 71 -0.32 4.18 -9.50
C MET A 71 0.41 4.45 -10.83
N TYR A 72 0.62 3.42 -11.67
CA TYR A 72 1.40 3.46 -12.92
C TYR A 72 1.20 4.71 -13.80
N PRO A 73 -0.03 5.24 -14.01
CA PRO A 73 -0.21 6.46 -14.81
C PRO A 73 0.59 7.69 -14.33
N TYR A 74 0.95 7.74 -13.05
CA TYR A 74 1.70 8.82 -12.42
C TYR A 74 3.11 8.40 -11.96
N THR A 75 3.38 7.10 -11.80
CA THR A 75 4.67 6.57 -11.29
C THR A 75 5.57 5.98 -12.38
N LYS A 76 5.06 5.80 -13.61
CA LYS A 76 5.83 5.19 -14.70
C LYS A 76 7.14 5.93 -14.98
N GLU A 77 8.22 5.16 -15.06
CA GLU A 77 9.53 5.61 -15.48
C GLU A 77 10.03 4.64 -16.57
N PRO A 78 10.76 5.13 -17.59
CA PRO A 78 11.36 4.24 -18.59
C PRO A 78 12.45 3.40 -17.94
N CYS A 79 12.54 2.11 -18.32
CA CYS A 79 13.69 1.29 -17.97
C CYS A 79 14.98 1.86 -18.56
N ASP A 80 16.04 1.85 -17.76
CA ASP A 80 17.38 2.21 -18.23
C ASP A 80 17.97 1.13 -19.14
N SER A 81 18.98 1.47 -19.94
CA SER A 81 19.63 0.54 -20.88
C SER A 81 20.34 -0.64 -20.21
N GLU A 82 20.64 -0.54 -18.91
CA GLU A 82 21.39 -1.53 -18.13
C GLU A 82 20.74 -1.78 -16.75
N GLU A 83 19.42 -1.94 -16.72
CA GLU A 83 18.71 -2.22 -15.46
C GLU A 83 18.98 -3.66 -14.97
N VAL A 84 19.52 -3.78 -13.75
CA VAL A 84 19.77 -5.05 -13.08
C VAL A 84 18.97 -5.08 -11.79
N GLN A 85 18.10 -6.09 -11.67
CA GLN A 85 17.29 -6.35 -10.48
C GLN A 85 17.69 -7.71 -9.91
N ASP A 86 17.83 -7.82 -8.59
CA ASP A 86 18.05 -9.09 -7.91
C ASP A 86 16.97 -9.36 -6.84
N ASN A 87 17.03 -10.54 -6.23
CA ASN A 87 16.09 -10.97 -5.18
C ASN A 87 16.76 -10.96 -3.80
N SER A 88 17.75 -10.09 -3.59
CA SER A 88 18.38 -9.95 -2.29
C SER A 88 17.41 -9.30 -1.30
N LEU A 89 17.42 -9.78 -0.05
CA LEU A 89 16.62 -9.14 0.99
C LEU A 89 17.32 -7.86 1.41
N SER A 90 16.71 -6.71 1.10
CA SER A 90 17.18 -5.41 1.53
C SER A 90 16.20 -4.82 2.56
N VAL A 91 16.67 -4.56 3.78
CA VAL A 91 15.84 -3.90 4.80
C VAL A 91 15.86 -2.40 4.53
N LYS A 92 14.72 -1.86 4.12
CA LYS A 92 14.56 -0.43 3.83
C LYS A 92 14.12 0.34 5.07
N GLU A 93 14.72 1.50 5.33
CA GLU A 93 14.23 2.40 6.41
C GLU A 93 12.92 3.09 6.03
N GLN A 94 12.71 3.32 4.73
CA GLN A 94 11.52 3.96 4.20
C GLN A 94 11.19 3.46 2.79
N TYR A 95 9.90 3.51 2.48
CA TYR A 95 9.35 3.27 1.16
C TYR A 95 8.89 4.60 0.57
N GLN A 96 9.30 4.88 -0.66
CA GLN A 96 8.96 6.14 -1.34
C GLN A 96 8.24 5.86 -2.65
N ILE A 97 7.23 6.67 -2.94
CA ILE A 97 6.51 6.64 -4.21
C ILE A 97 6.52 8.06 -4.79
N SER A 98 7.24 8.22 -5.89
CA SER A 98 7.30 9.48 -6.65
C SER A 98 6.21 9.49 -7.72
N MET A 99 5.40 10.54 -7.74
CA MET A 99 4.30 10.69 -8.71
C MET A 99 4.45 11.98 -9.50
N LEU A 100 4.45 11.88 -10.82
CA LEU A 100 4.34 13.02 -11.73
C LEU A 100 2.86 13.30 -12.02
N VAL A 101 2.28 14.25 -11.30
CA VAL A 101 0.84 14.57 -11.36
C VAL A 101 0.57 15.88 -12.11
N PRO A 102 -0.63 16.09 -12.68
CA PRO A 102 -1.06 17.38 -13.19
C PRO A 102 -1.04 18.49 -12.11
N ASP A 103 -0.82 19.74 -12.51
CA ASP A 103 -0.83 20.88 -11.58
C ASP A 103 -2.12 21.01 -10.78
N ASP A 104 -3.26 20.68 -11.39
CA ASP A 104 -4.60 20.74 -10.81
C ASP A 104 -4.98 19.47 -10.00
N PHE A 105 -4.05 18.53 -9.83
CA PHE A 105 -4.27 17.36 -8.99
C PHE A 105 -4.50 17.77 -7.53
N SER A 106 -5.59 17.27 -6.95
CA SER A 106 -6.06 17.73 -5.65
C SER A 106 -5.16 17.26 -4.49
N LYS A 107 -4.81 18.19 -3.60
CA LYS A 107 -4.11 17.90 -2.34
C LYS A 107 -4.90 16.93 -1.44
N SER A 108 -6.23 17.01 -1.43
CA SER A 108 -7.06 16.08 -0.65
C SER A 108 -6.98 14.66 -1.19
N THR A 109 -6.94 14.49 -2.52
CA THR A 109 -6.75 13.20 -3.18
C THR A 109 -5.39 12.61 -2.84
N VAL A 110 -4.32 13.40 -2.91
CA VAL A 110 -2.97 12.99 -2.47
C VAL A 110 -2.99 12.52 -1.02
N SER A 111 -3.60 13.30 -0.11
CA SER A 111 -3.66 12.94 1.31
C SER A 111 -4.44 11.65 1.58
N LEU A 112 -5.53 11.42 0.85
CA LEU A 112 -6.31 10.19 0.96
C LEU A 112 -5.53 8.99 0.43
N ILE A 113 -4.96 9.10 -0.78
CA ILE A 113 -4.15 8.03 -1.38
C ILE A 113 -2.98 7.66 -0.48
N THR A 114 -2.31 8.65 0.13
CA THR A 114 -1.22 8.39 1.10
C THR A 114 -1.70 7.47 2.22
N LYS A 115 -2.85 7.75 2.84
CA LYS A 115 -3.40 6.92 3.92
C LYS A 115 -3.84 5.55 3.44
N LEU A 116 -4.43 5.47 2.24
CA LEU A 116 -4.85 4.19 1.65
C LEU A 116 -3.65 3.31 1.32
N VAL A 117 -2.55 3.86 0.80
CA VAL A 117 -1.32 3.11 0.51
C VAL A 117 -0.70 2.57 1.79
N HIS A 118 -0.64 3.38 2.86
CA HIS A 118 -0.19 2.89 4.17
C HIS A 118 -1.04 1.70 4.64
N GLU A 119 -2.36 1.87 4.62
CA GLU A 119 -3.29 0.83 5.06
C GLU A 119 -3.21 -0.43 4.18
N TYR A 120 -3.00 -0.27 2.87
CA TYR A 120 -2.79 -1.36 1.93
C TYR A 120 -1.56 -2.17 2.32
N MET A 121 -0.42 -1.52 2.55
CA MET A 121 0.83 -2.18 2.92
C MET A 121 0.69 -2.97 4.23
N VAL A 122 0.04 -2.38 5.24
CA VAL A 122 -0.26 -3.06 6.51
C VAL A 122 -1.16 -4.27 6.30
N CYS A 123 -2.28 -4.10 5.58
CA CYS A 123 -3.22 -5.19 5.32
C CYS A 123 -2.60 -6.31 4.47
N ARG A 124 -1.70 -5.99 3.55
CA ARG A 124 -1.01 -6.97 2.69
C ARG A 124 -0.14 -7.92 3.49
N VAL A 125 0.57 -7.38 4.49
CA VAL A 125 1.37 -8.17 5.45
C VAL A 125 0.47 -9.02 6.33
N LEU A 126 -0.63 -8.47 6.86
CA LEU A 126 -1.53 -9.21 7.74
C LEU A 126 -2.27 -10.33 6.98
N ALA A 127 -2.75 -10.08 5.77
CA ALA A 127 -3.39 -11.12 4.95
C ALA A 127 -2.44 -12.30 4.71
N ASP A 128 -1.17 -12.00 4.41
CA ASP A 128 -0.13 -13.01 4.25
C ASP A 128 0.16 -13.75 5.56
N TRP A 129 0.32 -13.04 6.67
CA TRP A 129 0.59 -13.65 7.98
C TRP A 129 -0.56 -14.54 8.45
N MET A 130 -1.80 -14.04 8.39
CA MET A 130 -2.98 -14.78 8.80
C MET A 130 -3.21 -16.02 7.94
N SER A 131 -2.77 -16.03 6.68
CA SER A 131 -2.83 -17.25 5.84
C SER A 131 -2.09 -18.45 6.45
N ILE A 132 -1.14 -18.18 7.35
CA ILE A 132 -0.32 -19.18 8.04
C ILE A 132 -0.79 -19.35 9.50
N THR A 133 -0.97 -18.24 10.23
CA THR A 133 -1.12 -18.25 11.69
C THR A 133 -2.57 -18.25 12.16
N ASN A 134 -3.49 -17.66 11.39
CA ASN A 134 -4.93 -17.68 11.66
C ASN A 134 -5.74 -17.69 10.35
N PRO A 135 -5.79 -18.83 9.63
CA PRO A 135 -6.41 -18.89 8.30
C PRO A 135 -7.89 -18.50 8.29
N SER A 136 -8.57 -18.61 9.43
CA SER A 136 -9.97 -18.22 9.58
C SER A 136 -10.21 -16.71 9.43
N SER A 137 -9.19 -15.88 9.71
CA SER A 137 -9.27 -14.42 9.59
C SER A 137 -8.65 -13.87 8.31
N GLN A 138 -7.89 -14.68 7.58
CA GLN A 138 -7.21 -14.26 6.34
C GLN A 138 -8.15 -13.59 5.33
N SER A 139 -9.37 -14.11 5.16
CA SER A 139 -10.36 -13.57 4.22
C SER A 139 -10.86 -12.17 4.59
N ASN A 140 -10.88 -11.81 5.87
CA ASN A 140 -11.25 -10.48 6.34
C ASN A 140 -10.19 -9.46 5.89
N TRP A 141 -8.91 -9.80 6.08
CA TRP A 141 -7.79 -8.96 5.66
C TRP A 141 -7.69 -8.84 4.15
N GLN A 142 -7.91 -9.93 3.41
CA GLN A 142 -7.95 -9.91 1.96
C GLN A 142 -9.08 -9.02 1.44
N SER A 143 -10.29 -9.14 2.00
CA SER A 143 -11.43 -8.31 1.60
C SER A 143 -11.19 -6.82 1.85
N LYS A 144 -10.52 -6.49 2.96
CA LYS A 144 -10.10 -5.12 3.27
C LYS A 144 -9.07 -4.61 2.26
N LEU A 145 -8.09 -5.43 1.90
CA LEU A 145 -7.09 -5.13 0.88
C LEU A 145 -7.73 -4.84 -0.48
N ASP A 146 -8.63 -5.71 -0.93
CA ASP A 146 -9.33 -5.56 -2.22
C ASP A 146 -10.14 -4.25 -2.26
N SER A 147 -10.81 -3.91 -1.15
CA SER A 147 -11.55 -2.65 -1.01
C SER A 147 -10.64 -1.42 -1.04
N ILE A 148 -9.44 -1.49 -0.44
CA ILE A 148 -8.46 -0.40 -0.45
C ILE A 148 -7.90 -0.21 -1.86
N GLU A 149 -7.56 -1.30 -2.54
CA GLU A 149 -7.09 -1.27 -3.93
C GLU A 149 -8.12 -0.59 -4.84
N GLU A 150 -9.39 -0.96 -4.72
CA GLU A 150 -10.47 -0.34 -5.49
C GLU A 150 -10.57 1.18 -5.20
N GLN A 151 -10.47 1.58 -3.94
CA GLN A 151 -10.49 2.99 -3.55
C GLN A 151 -9.31 3.77 -4.14
N ILE A 152 -8.09 3.22 -4.08
CA ILE A 152 -6.90 3.83 -4.68
C ILE A 152 -7.13 4.05 -6.18
N ARG A 153 -7.53 2.99 -6.91
CA ARG A 153 -7.82 3.06 -8.36
C ARG A 153 -8.91 4.08 -8.68
N ASN A 154 -10.00 4.12 -7.90
CA ASN A 154 -11.11 5.05 -8.12
C ASN A 154 -10.68 6.51 -7.89
N HIS A 155 -9.91 6.79 -6.85
CA HIS A 155 -9.48 8.15 -6.53
C HIS A 155 -8.39 8.69 -7.47
N LEU A 156 -7.54 7.82 -8.02
CA LEU A 156 -6.57 8.17 -9.07
C LEU A 156 -7.25 8.57 -10.39
N ASN A 157 -8.39 7.93 -10.69
CA ASN A 157 -9.17 8.12 -11.91
C ASN A 157 -10.28 9.17 -11.79
N ALA A 158 -10.59 9.62 -10.57
CA ALA A 158 -11.54 10.69 -10.32
C ALA A 158 -11.02 12.00 -10.95
N ARG A 159 -11.47 12.27 -12.18
CA ARG A 159 -11.01 13.41 -12.98
C ARG A 159 -11.18 14.74 -12.24
N CYS A 160 -10.08 15.40 -11.89
CA CYS A 160 -10.03 16.85 -11.73
C CYS A 160 -9.96 17.46 -13.14
N GLY A 161 -11.12 17.68 -13.77
CA GLY A 161 -11.19 18.36 -15.06
C GLY A 161 -12.46 19.18 -15.13
N ARG A 162 -12.34 20.47 -15.44
CA ARG A 162 -13.48 21.35 -15.69
C ARG A 162 -14.28 20.76 -16.87
N VAL A 163 -15.50 20.27 -16.61
CA VAL A 163 -16.44 19.85 -17.65
C VAL A 163 -16.74 21.06 -18.53
N ARG A 164 -16.04 21.19 -19.66
CA ARG A 164 -16.44 22.11 -20.72
C ARG A 164 -17.54 21.41 -21.52
N ARG A 165 -18.80 21.60 -21.13
CA ARG A 165 -19.89 21.40 -22.08
C ARG A 165 -19.71 22.43 -23.17
N ALA A 166 -19.49 22.00 -24.41
CA ALA A 166 -19.68 22.89 -25.54
C ALA A 166 -21.16 23.30 -25.50
N GLN A 167 -21.43 24.59 -25.31
CA GLN A 167 -22.76 25.10 -25.60
C GLN A 167 -22.92 25.00 -27.12
N THR A 168 -23.70 24.01 -27.57
CA THR A 168 -24.22 24.05 -28.94
C THR A 168 -25.15 25.26 -29.02
N PRO A 169 -24.89 26.22 -29.93
CA PRO A 169 -25.87 27.26 -30.19
C PRO A 169 -27.10 26.59 -30.83
N PHE A 170 -28.27 26.94 -30.29
CA PHE A 170 -29.65 26.70 -30.75
C PHE A 170 -29.84 25.85 -32.01
#